data_AF-A0A554M8V2-F1
#
_entry.id   AF-A0A554M8V2-F1
#
_cell.length_a   1.000
_cell.length_b   1.000
_cell.length_c   1.000
_cell.angle_alpha   90.00
_cell.angle_beta   90.00
_cell.angle_gamma   90.00
#
_symmetry.space_group_name_H-M   'P 1'
#
loop_
_entity.id
_entity.type
_entity.pdbx_description
1 polymer ?
#
loop_
_entity_poly.entity_id
_entity_poly.type
_entity_poly.pdbx_seq_one_letter_code
_entity_poly.pdbx_strand_id
1 'polypeptide(L)'
;MAKNIVGGMSEWSGMLKDLFRQINDGSIGLKEMREFLEHRTKRVVMVFDYQKFYKEIFNRDVNLPKTESREGYWMIAVDKGLTHEEAYKACEKHFKCWKYADNLDKSVTQNDRTSAHGYVVFVKTTVEADEELKNLSASNQLKDKDKGIKGITLLERIVLELFYFWKTGNHLDIENVTLCLGS
;
A
#
# COMPACT_ATOMS: atom_id res chain seq x y z
N MET A 1 -29.97 -5.26 14.15
CA MET A 1 -28.95 -4.20 14.37
C MET A 1 -29.36 -2.99 13.54
N ALA A 2 -29.53 -1.83 14.18
CA ALA A 2 -29.83 -0.59 13.47
C ALA A 2 -28.59 -0.18 12.65
N LYS A 3 -28.76 0.02 11.34
CA LYS A 3 -27.69 0.57 10.49
C LYS A 3 -27.58 2.06 10.80
N ASN A 4 -26.44 2.47 11.36
CA ASN A 4 -26.13 3.89 11.51
C ASN A 4 -25.90 4.48 10.12
N ILE A 5 -26.75 5.43 9.73
CA ILE A 5 -26.54 6.24 8.52
C ILE A 5 -25.49 7.28 8.90
N VAL A 6 -24.33 7.25 8.22
CA VAL A 6 -23.29 8.28 8.37
C VAL A 6 -23.66 9.47 7.49
N GLY A 7 -23.74 10.67 8.07
CA GLY A 7 -24.04 11.92 7.36
C GLY A 7 -25.51 12.38 7.44
N GLY A 8 -25.73 13.69 7.31
CA GLY A 8 -27.06 14.30 7.35
C GLY A 8 -27.82 14.13 6.03
N MET A 9 -29.16 14.06 6.09
CA MET A 9 -30.01 13.92 4.89
C MET A 9 -29.79 15.02 3.82
N SER A 10 -29.35 16.21 4.24
CA SER A 10 -29.00 17.31 3.33
C SER A 10 -27.73 17.04 2.52
N GLU A 11 -26.72 16.42 3.14
CA GLU A 11 -25.45 16.06 2.48
C GLU A 11 -25.69 14.95 1.46
N TRP A 12 -26.48 13.94 1.85
CA TRP A 12 -26.94 12.88 0.95
C TRP A 12 -27.71 13.42 -0.25
N SER A 13 -28.58 14.41 -0.05
CA SER A 13 -29.32 15.04 -1.16
C SER A 13 -28.40 15.75 -2.15
N GLY A 14 -27.36 16.45 -1.67
CA GLY A 14 -26.37 17.10 -2.53
C GLY A 14 -25.56 16.08 -3.34
N MET A 15 -25.07 15.03 -2.69
CA MET A 15 -24.31 13.97 -3.35
C MET A 15 -25.13 13.21 -4.39
N LEU A 16 -26.39 12.88 -4.10
CA LEU A 16 -27.27 12.19 -5.05
C LEU A 16 -27.59 13.06 -6.27
N LYS A 17 -27.78 14.37 -6.10
CA LYS A 17 -28.00 15.28 -7.23
C LYS A 17 -26.80 15.34 -8.15
N ASP A 18 -25.59 15.41 -7.60
CA ASP A 18 -24.37 15.43 -8.42
C ASP A 18 -24.13 14.09 -9.11
N LEU A 19 -24.44 12.97 -8.44
CA LEU A 19 -24.40 11.64 -9.05
C LEU A 19 -25.35 11.54 -10.25
N PHE A 20 -26.60 12.00 -10.12
CA PHE A 20 -27.55 12.01 -11.24
C PHE A 20 -27.12 12.94 -12.38
N ARG A 21 -26.48 14.07 -12.05
CA ARG A 21 -25.88 14.95 -13.06
C ARG A 21 -24.81 14.21 -13.88
N GLN A 22 -23.90 13.50 -13.20
CA GLN A 22 -22.82 12.73 -13.83
C GLN A 22 -23.32 11.53 -14.65
N ILE A 23 -24.47 10.96 -14.30
CA ILE A 23 -25.13 9.93 -15.12
C ILE A 23 -25.71 10.57 -16.40
N ASN A 24 -26.36 11.73 -16.27
CA ASN A 24 -27.00 12.41 -17.39
C ASN A 24 -26.00 13.00 -18.40
N ASP A 25 -24.84 13.46 -17.95
CA ASP A 25 -23.79 13.98 -18.83
C ASP A 25 -22.86 12.87 -19.39
N GLY A 26 -23.12 11.60 -19.01
CA GLY A 26 -22.39 10.43 -19.50
C GLY A 26 -21.03 10.21 -18.83
N SER A 27 -20.67 11.03 -17.83
CA SER A 27 -19.44 10.84 -17.05
C SER A 27 -19.45 9.53 -16.25
N ILE A 28 -20.63 9.03 -15.90
CA ILE A 28 -20.82 7.70 -15.31
C ILE A 28 -21.80 6.89 -16.16
N GLY A 29 -21.31 5.82 -16.77
CA GLY A 29 -22.12 4.87 -17.52
C GLY A 29 -22.81 3.81 -16.66
N LEU A 30 -23.70 3.05 -17.30
CA LEU A 30 -24.44 1.94 -16.68
C LEU A 30 -23.52 0.84 -16.13
N LYS A 31 -22.34 0.64 -16.73
CA LYS A 31 -21.38 -0.37 -16.31
C LYS A 31 -20.71 0.05 -15.00
N GLU A 32 -20.28 1.30 -14.93
CA GLU A 32 -19.65 1.93 -13.76
C GLU A 32 -20.65 2.01 -12.59
N MET A 33 -21.92 2.36 -12.85
CA MET A 33 -22.99 2.31 -11.84
C MET A 33 -23.30 0.90 -11.35
N ARG A 34 -23.30 -0.09 -12.24
CA ARG A 34 -23.51 -1.50 -11.86
C ARG A 34 -22.35 -1.98 -10.99
N GLU A 35 -21.12 -1.66 -11.36
CA GLU A 35 -19.93 -1.97 -10.55
C GLU A 35 -19.96 -1.26 -9.18
N PHE A 36 -20.50 -0.05 -9.10
CA PHE A 36 -20.72 0.69 -7.86
C PHE A 36 -21.78 0.04 -6.95
N LEU A 37 -22.95 -0.27 -7.50
CA LEU A 37 -24.08 -0.85 -6.76
C LEU A 37 -23.84 -2.30 -6.32
N GLU A 38 -23.09 -3.07 -7.10
CA GLU A 38 -22.69 -4.44 -6.75
C GLU A 38 -21.60 -4.50 -5.65
N HIS A 39 -21.25 -3.37 -5.03
CA HIS A 39 -20.14 -3.27 -4.06
C HIS A 39 -18.79 -3.75 -4.65
N ARG A 40 -18.68 -3.84 -5.98
CA ARG A 40 -17.42 -4.16 -6.67
C ARG A 40 -16.48 -2.96 -6.71
N THR A 41 -16.97 -1.75 -6.47
CA THR A 41 -16.17 -0.52 -6.37
C THR A 41 -15.21 -0.45 -5.19
N LYS A 42 -15.26 -1.36 -4.22
CA LYS A 42 -14.13 -1.51 -3.27
C LYS A 42 -12.87 -2.13 -3.91
N ARG A 43 -12.96 -2.77 -5.09
CA ARG A 43 -11.88 -3.62 -5.63
C ARG A 43 -10.98 -2.99 -6.69
N VAL A 44 -11.42 -1.96 -7.41
CA VAL A 44 -10.63 -1.33 -8.51
C VAL A 44 -9.82 -0.12 -8.04
N VAL A 45 -10.17 0.48 -6.90
CA VAL A 45 -9.64 1.78 -6.42
C VAL A 45 -8.14 1.72 -6.09
N MET A 46 -7.63 0.61 -5.57
CA MET A 46 -6.26 0.54 -5.05
C MET A 46 -5.17 0.56 -6.13
N VAL A 47 -5.41 0.00 -7.33
CA VAL A 47 -4.40 0.06 -8.42
C VAL A 47 -4.27 1.48 -8.96
N PHE A 48 -5.41 2.19 -9.09
CA PHE A 48 -5.40 3.60 -9.47
C PHE A 48 -4.72 4.48 -8.43
N ASP A 49 -4.92 4.20 -7.13
CA ASP A 49 -4.23 4.90 -6.06
C ASP A 49 -2.71 4.76 -6.18
N TYR A 50 -2.20 3.55 -6.47
CA TYR A 50 -0.77 3.36 -6.69
C TYR A 50 -0.25 4.06 -7.94
N GLN A 51 -0.98 4.03 -9.06
CA GLN A 51 -0.59 4.76 -10.26
C GLN A 51 -0.50 6.28 -10.00
N LYS A 52 -1.48 6.83 -9.31
CA LYS A 52 -1.50 8.24 -8.90
C LYS A 52 -0.35 8.55 -7.94
N PHE A 53 -0.15 7.72 -6.92
CA PHE A 53 0.95 7.82 -5.97
C PHE A 53 2.31 7.85 -6.68
N TYR A 54 2.57 6.92 -7.60
CA TYR A 54 3.82 6.89 -8.35
C TYR A 54 4.00 8.12 -9.24
N LYS A 55 2.92 8.62 -9.82
CA LYS A 55 2.94 9.85 -10.62
C LYS A 55 3.25 11.08 -9.78
N GLU A 56 2.64 11.22 -8.61
CA GLU A 56 2.83 12.39 -7.75
C GLU A 56 4.19 12.39 -7.04
N ILE A 57 4.60 11.24 -6.51
CA ILE A 57 5.80 11.13 -5.67
C ILE A 57 7.07 10.95 -6.50
N PHE A 58 7.01 10.14 -7.56
CA PHE A 58 8.17 9.77 -8.36
C PHE A 58 8.16 10.37 -9.76
N ASN A 59 7.06 11.03 -10.17
CA ASN A 59 6.84 11.47 -11.55
C ASN A 59 6.95 10.32 -12.57
N ARG A 60 6.46 9.12 -12.18
CA ARG A 60 6.52 7.91 -13.01
C ARG A 60 5.12 7.45 -13.41
N ASP A 61 4.97 7.11 -14.68
CA ASP A 61 3.82 6.37 -15.17
C ASP A 61 4.12 4.87 -15.06
N VAL A 62 3.44 4.20 -14.13
CA VAL A 62 3.72 2.80 -13.79
C VAL A 62 2.68 1.86 -14.38
N ASN A 63 3.15 0.74 -14.91
CA ASN A 63 2.29 -0.35 -15.37
C ASN A 63 2.34 -1.50 -14.37
N LEU A 64 1.41 -1.46 -13.41
CA LEU A 64 1.33 -2.43 -12.32
C LEU A 64 0.37 -3.56 -12.69
N PRO A 65 0.64 -4.80 -12.22
CA PRO A 65 -0.26 -5.92 -12.48
C PRO A 65 -1.64 -5.67 -11.86
N LYS A 66 -2.69 -5.85 -12.66
CA LYS A 66 -4.08 -5.77 -12.19
C LYS A 66 -4.30 -6.85 -11.13
N THR A 67 -4.43 -6.43 -9.87
CA THR A 67 -4.53 -7.33 -8.72
C THR A 67 -5.71 -6.91 -7.86
N GLU A 68 -6.54 -7.87 -7.45
CA GLU A 68 -7.66 -7.61 -6.56
C GLU A 68 -7.17 -7.41 -5.12
N SER A 69 -7.73 -6.42 -4.43
CA SER A 69 -7.50 -6.20 -3.00
C SER A 69 -7.92 -7.42 -2.17
N ARG A 70 -7.19 -7.71 -1.10
CA ARG A 70 -7.52 -8.78 -0.15
C ARG A 70 -7.96 -8.19 1.18
N GLU A 71 -9.12 -8.61 1.68
CA GLU A 71 -9.60 -8.18 3.00
C GLU A 71 -8.62 -8.61 4.09
N GLY A 72 -8.28 -7.69 5.00
CA GLY A 72 -7.28 -7.92 6.05
C GLY A 72 -5.82 -7.81 5.59
N TYR A 73 -5.56 -7.35 4.37
CA TYR A 73 -4.20 -7.18 3.85
C TYR A 73 -4.02 -5.82 3.15
N TRP A 74 -2.87 -5.19 3.40
CA TRP A 74 -2.38 -4.08 2.61
C TRP A 74 -1.77 -4.61 1.31
N MET A 75 -2.14 -3.95 0.22
CA MET A 75 -1.52 -4.17 -1.07
C MET A 75 -0.29 -3.27 -1.18
N ILE A 76 0.86 -3.84 -1.55
CA ILE A 76 2.09 -3.11 -1.86
C ILE A 76 2.41 -3.33 -3.33
N ALA A 77 2.47 -2.25 -4.11
CA ALA A 77 2.84 -2.32 -5.51
C ALA A 77 4.22 -1.68 -5.72
N VAL A 78 5.18 -2.47 -6.20
CA VAL A 78 6.55 -2.03 -6.43
C VAL A 78 6.76 -1.89 -7.93
N ASP A 79 7.16 -0.69 -8.37
CA ASP A 79 7.48 -0.43 -9.78
C ASP A 79 8.80 -1.10 -10.20
N LYS A 80 8.92 -1.39 -11.50
CA LYS A 80 10.12 -1.96 -12.08
C LYS A 80 11.31 -1.02 -11.87
N GLY A 81 12.42 -1.55 -11.35
CA GLY A 81 13.67 -0.80 -11.22
C GLY A 81 13.65 0.29 -10.16
N LEU A 82 12.60 0.37 -9.34
CA LEU A 82 12.65 1.18 -8.12
C LEU A 82 13.71 0.61 -7.17
N THR A 83 14.57 1.48 -6.65
CA THR A 83 15.66 1.12 -5.73
C THR A 83 15.34 1.55 -4.29
N HIS A 84 16.07 0.99 -3.31
CA HIS A 84 15.91 1.36 -1.90
C HIS A 84 16.27 2.82 -1.67
N GLU A 85 17.37 3.27 -2.27
CA GLU A 85 17.87 4.64 -2.12
C GLU A 85 16.89 5.65 -2.73
N GLU A 86 16.29 5.32 -3.87
CA GLU A 86 15.28 6.18 -4.49
C GLU A 86 14.01 6.28 -3.63
N ALA A 87 13.49 5.14 -3.16
CA ALA A 87 12.30 5.11 -2.30
C ALA A 87 12.56 5.85 -0.98
N TYR A 88 13.73 5.67 -0.38
CA TYR A 88 14.13 6.35 0.85
C TYR A 88 14.22 7.88 0.67
N LYS A 89 14.85 8.34 -0.41
CA LYS A 89 14.91 9.78 -0.73
C LYS A 89 13.54 10.38 -0.97
N ALA A 90 12.59 9.60 -1.48
CA ALA A 90 11.21 10.05 -1.57
C ALA A 90 10.61 10.22 -0.17
N CYS A 91 10.81 9.28 0.76
CA CYS A 91 10.40 9.45 2.16
C CYS A 91 11.01 10.70 2.81
N GLU A 92 12.31 10.96 2.64
CA GLU A 92 13.00 12.14 3.20
C GLU A 92 12.39 13.49 2.79
N LYS A 93 11.75 13.55 1.61
CA LYS A 93 11.08 14.76 1.13
C LYS A 93 9.76 15.03 1.85
N HIS A 94 9.15 13.99 2.44
CA HIS A 94 7.82 14.06 3.02
C HIS A 94 7.83 13.99 4.55
N PHE A 95 8.80 13.30 5.13
CA PHE A 95 8.92 13.15 6.58
C PHE A 95 10.35 12.86 7.02
N LYS A 96 10.61 13.06 8.32
CA LYS A 96 11.93 12.81 8.91
C LYS A 96 12.27 11.32 8.82
N CYS A 97 13.41 11.02 8.23
CA CYS A 97 13.92 9.66 8.10
C CYS A 97 15.30 9.55 8.74
N TRP A 98 15.69 8.32 9.09
CA TRP A 98 17.04 8.00 9.51
C TRP A 98 17.47 6.68 8.86
N LYS A 99 18.74 6.58 8.48
CA LYS A 99 19.37 5.35 8.01
C LYS A 99 20.79 5.27 8.54
N TYR A 100 21.24 4.07 8.86
CA TYR A 100 22.61 3.83 9.32
C TYR A 100 23.64 3.88 8.18
N ALA A 101 23.23 3.49 6.97
CA ALA A 101 24.12 3.37 5.83
C ALA A 101 24.04 4.59 4.90
N ASP A 102 25.17 4.96 4.28
CA ASP A 102 25.21 6.05 3.30
C ASP A 102 24.39 5.74 2.05
N ASN A 103 24.41 4.49 1.59
CA ASN A 103 23.69 4.04 0.41
C ASN A 103 23.02 2.69 0.68
N LEU A 104 21.68 2.67 0.64
CA LEU A 104 20.90 1.48 0.92
C LEU A 104 21.04 0.42 -0.17
N ASP A 105 21.13 0.83 -1.44
CA ASP A 105 21.28 -0.10 -2.57
C ASP A 105 22.59 -0.90 -2.51
N LYS A 106 23.64 -0.34 -1.89
CA LYS A 106 24.91 -1.04 -1.66
C LYS A 106 24.92 -1.87 -0.38
N SER A 107 24.15 -1.46 0.63
CA SER A 107 24.19 -2.08 1.96
C SER A 107 23.23 -3.25 2.08
N VAL A 108 22.14 -3.23 1.30
CA VAL A 108 21.09 -4.26 1.31
C VAL A 108 21.28 -5.13 0.08
N THR A 109 22.18 -6.11 0.19
CA THR A 109 22.61 -6.93 -0.95
C THR A 109 21.73 -8.15 -1.20
N GLN A 110 20.89 -8.55 -0.24
CA GLN A 110 20.00 -9.70 -0.34
C GLN A 110 18.56 -9.24 -0.21
N ASN A 111 17.69 -9.75 -1.09
CA ASN A 111 16.26 -9.51 -1.04
C ASN A 111 15.54 -10.76 -1.55
N ASP A 112 14.52 -11.21 -0.81
CA ASP A 112 13.68 -12.34 -1.22
C ASP A 112 12.93 -12.05 -2.54
N ARG A 113 12.69 -10.77 -2.83
CA ARG A 113 11.98 -10.28 -4.01
C ARG A 113 12.69 -9.06 -4.58
N THR A 114 12.88 -9.04 -5.89
CA THR A 114 13.55 -7.96 -6.63
C THR A 114 12.66 -7.43 -7.75
N SER A 115 12.83 -6.16 -8.10
CA SER A 115 11.94 -5.40 -9.00
C SER A 115 12.33 -5.52 -10.49
N ALA A 116 12.80 -6.70 -10.95
CA ALA A 116 13.09 -6.91 -12.38
C ALA A 116 11.87 -6.63 -13.27
N HIS A 117 10.67 -6.84 -12.72
CA HIS A 117 9.39 -6.40 -13.24
C HIS A 117 8.58 -5.75 -12.11
N GLY A 118 7.59 -4.92 -12.45
CA GLY A 118 6.65 -4.40 -11.46
C GLY A 118 5.82 -5.53 -10.85
N TYR A 119 5.66 -5.54 -9.53
CA TYR A 119 4.97 -6.63 -8.82
C TYR A 119 4.10 -6.11 -7.68
N VAL A 120 3.21 -6.99 -7.19
CA VAL A 120 2.32 -6.70 -6.06
C VAL A 120 2.48 -7.79 -5.00
N VAL A 121 2.59 -7.38 -3.74
CA VAL A 121 2.52 -8.28 -2.58
C VAL A 121 1.43 -7.84 -1.61
N PHE A 122 1.02 -8.77 -0.76
CA PHE A 122 0.04 -8.54 0.30
C PHE A 122 0.67 -8.81 1.65
N VAL A 123 0.54 -7.86 2.56
CA VAL A 123 0.96 -7.98 3.97
C VAL A 123 -0.25 -7.72 4.87
N LYS A 124 -0.30 -8.25 6.08
CA LYS A 124 -1.45 -8.05 6.97
C LYS A 124 -1.67 -6.55 7.24
N THR A 125 -2.93 -6.14 7.41
CA THR A 125 -3.30 -4.75 7.78
C THR A 125 -3.00 -4.46 9.26
N THR A 126 -1.74 -4.51 9.67
CA THR A 126 -1.30 -4.26 11.06
C THR A 126 -0.39 -3.05 11.11
N VAL A 127 -0.75 -2.03 11.89
CA VAL A 127 0.04 -0.77 12.04
C VAL A 127 1.40 -1.05 12.68
N GLU A 128 1.41 -1.96 13.65
CA GLU A 128 2.60 -2.43 14.34
C GLU A 128 3.03 -3.79 13.79
N ALA A 129 4.29 -4.14 14.00
CA ALA A 129 4.81 -5.47 13.69
C ALA A 129 3.97 -6.58 14.37
N ASP A 130 3.81 -7.72 13.68
CA ASP A 130 3.03 -8.86 14.15
C ASP A 130 3.48 -9.31 15.55
N GLU A 131 2.65 -9.03 16.57
CA GLU A 131 2.96 -9.32 17.98
C GLU A 131 3.25 -10.81 18.22
N GLU A 132 2.60 -11.70 17.47
CA GLU A 132 2.79 -13.15 17.53
C GLU A 132 4.20 -13.60 17.14
N LEU A 133 4.96 -12.74 16.45
CA LEU A 133 6.34 -13.01 16.03
C LEU A 133 7.38 -12.33 16.93
N LYS A 134 6.95 -11.63 17.99
CA LYS A 134 7.84 -10.92 18.91
C LYS A 134 8.84 -11.87 19.58
N ASN A 135 10.08 -11.42 19.72
CA ASN A 135 11.20 -12.17 20.31
C ASN A 135 11.61 -13.46 19.57
N LEU A 136 11.11 -13.69 18.36
CA LEU A 136 11.59 -14.77 17.51
C LEU A 136 12.79 -14.30 16.68
N SER A 137 13.83 -15.12 16.63
CA SER A 137 15.02 -14.84 15.82
C SER A 137 14.73 -14.98 14.33
N ALA A 138 15.11 -13.96 13.58
CA ALA A 138 14.99 -13.90 12.12
C ALA A 138 15.61 -15.11 11.41
N SER A 139 16.87 -15.44 11.75
CA SER A 139 17.65 -16.48 11.05
C SER A 139 17.28 -17.90 11.48
N ASN A 140 16.98 -18.13 12.76
CA ASN A 140 16.88 -19.49 13.30
C ASN A 140 15.44 -19.95 13.55
N GLN A 141 14.47 -19.04 13.63
CA GLN A 141 13.08 -19.42 13.95
C GLN A 141 12.08 -19.02 12.87
N LEU A 142 12.31 -17.91 12.15
CA LEU A 142 11.38 -17.41 11.14
C LEU A 142 11.74 -17.89 9.73
N LYS A 143 13.04 -17.88 9.39
CA LYS A 143 13.57 -18.42 8.12
C LYS A 143 13.84 -19.93 8.14
N ASP A 144 13.69 -20.59 9.28
CA ASP A 144 13.87 -22.04 9.35
C ASP A 144 12.82 -22.77 8.48
N LYS A 145 13.23 -23.89 7.89
CA LYS A 145 12.45 -24.66 6.90
C LYS A 145 11.10 -25.12 7.43
N ASP A 146 10.96 -25.24 8.74
CA ASP A 146 9.74 -25.70 9.41
C ASP A 146 8.65 -24.61 9.53
N LYS A 147 9.02 -23.33 9.54
CA LYS A 147 8.05 -22.21 9.52
C LYS A 147 7.95 -21.53 8.16
N GLY A 148 9.07 -21.35 7.46
CA GLY A 148 9.10 -20.79 6.10
C GLY A 148 8.39 -19.44 5.94
N ILE A 149 8.39 -18.59 6.97
CA ILE A 149 7.66 -17.32 6.95
C ILE A 149 8.41 -16.33 6.05
N LYS A 150 7.76 -15.94 4.95
CA LYS A 150 8.27 -14.88 4.07
C LYS A 150 7.92 -13.52 4.67
N GLY A 151 8.94 -12.78 5.12
CA GLY A 151 8.75 -11.42 5.60
C GLY A 151 8.64 -10.40 4.48
N ILE A 152 8.23 -9.18 4.84
CA ILE A 152 8.32 -8.00 3.98
C ILE A 152 9.79 -7.68 3.70
N THR A 153 10.11 -7.26 2.47
CA THR A 153 11.44 -6.72 2.15
C THR A 153 11.54 -5.26 2.60
N LEU A 154 12.76 -4.74 2.74
CA LEU A 154 12.96 -3.34 3.10
C LEU A 154 12.36 -2.40 2.06
N LEU A 155 12.55 -2.67 0.76
CA LEU A 155 11.95 -1.86 -0.30
C LEU A 155 10.42 -1.83 -0.19
N GLU A 156 9.79 -2.99 0.01
CA GLU A 156 8.34 -3.09 0.19
C GLU A 156 7.86 -2.30 1.42
N ARG A 157 8.59 -2.38 2.53
CA ARG A 157 8.25 -1.62 3.75
C ARG A 157 8.34 -0.12 3.54
N ILE A 158 9.38 0.36 2.84
CA ILE A 158 9.56 1.79 2.52
C ILE A 158 8.42 2.27 1.61
N VAL A 159 8.10 1.51 0.55
CA VAL A 159 7.01 1.85 -0.37
C VAL A 159 5.66 1.90 0.38
N LEU A 160 5.41 0.91 1.24
CA LEU A 160 4.20 0.87 2.06
C LEU A 160 4.11 2.06 3.02
N GLU A 161 5.20 2.43 3.69
CA GLU A 161 5.24 3.62 4.57
C GLU A 161 4.83 4.86 3.79
N LEU A 162 5.52 5.08 2.68
CA LEU A 162 5.35 6.28 1.89
C LEU A 162 3.94 6.37 1.29
N PHE A 163 3.41 5.24 0.81
CA PHE A 163 2.04 5.16 0.32
C PHE A 163 1.01 5.41 1.42
N TYR A 164 1.19 4.80 2.60
CA TYR A 164 0.30 4.98 3.74
C TYR A 164 0.31 6.44 4.23
N PHE A 165 1.49 7.03 4.34
CA PHE A 165 1.66 8.44 4.70
C PHE A 165 1.05 9.37 3.65
N TRP A 166 1.30 9.13 2.35
CA TRP A 166 0.69 9.92 1.28
C TRP A 166 -0.85 9.88 1.34
N LYS A 167 -1.42 8.71 1.67
CA LYS A 167 -2.88 8.53 1.72
C LYS A 167 -3.53 9.06 2.99
N THR A 168 -2.84 9.03 4.13
CA THR A 168 -3.45 9.26 5.45
C THR A 168 -2.82 10.40 6.26
N GLY A 169 -1.59 10.80 5.92
CA GLY A 169 -0.76 11.71 6.72
C GLY A 169 -0.19 11.09 8.00
N ASN A 170 -0.43 9.80 8.26
CA ASN A 170 0.02 9.09 9.45
C ASN A 170 1.16 8.11 9.13
N HIS A 171 1.86 7.66 10.16
CA HIS A 171 2.96 6.70 10.09
C HIS A 171 2.54 5.29 10.50
N LEU A 172 3.23 4.29 9.97
CA LEU A 172 3.22 2.93 10.53
C LEU A 172 4.38 2.79 11.52
N ASP A 173 4.40 1.71 12.31
CA ASP A 173 5.46 1.48 13.32
C ASP A 173 5.54 2.63 14.35
N ILE A 174 4.41 2.95 14.99
CA ILE A 174 4.29 4.07 15.95
C ILE A 174 4.89 3.67 17.29
N GLU A 175 4.63 2.44 17.74
CA GLU A 175 5.07 1.94 19.04
C GLU A 175 6.30 1.03 18.94
N ASN A 176 6.44 0.28 17.84
CA ASN A 176 7.50 -0.70 17.63
C ASN A 176 8.12 -0.57 16.24
N VAL A 177 9.25 -1.26 16.03
CA VAL A 177 9.95 -1.26 14.73
C VAL A 177 9.72 -2.59 14.01
N THR A 178 9.27 -2.53 12.77
CA THR A 178 9.19 -3.71 11.91
C THR A 178 10.57 -4.14 11.41
N LEU A 179 10.96 -5.38 11.73
CA LEU A 179 12.14 -6.01 11.14
C LEU A 179 11.80 -6.60 9.76
N CYS A 180 12.42 -6.06 8.71
CA CYS A 180 12.20 -6.47 7.32
C CYS A 180 12.95 -7.77 6.99
N LEU A 181 12.44 -8.91 7.47
CA LEU A 181 13.05 -10.23 7.33
C LEU A 181 13.35 -10.63 5.86
N GLY A 182 12.64 -10.05 4.89
CA GLY A 182 12.85 -10.31 3.47
C GLY A 182 14.10 -9.67 2.86
N SER A 183 14.90 -8.94 3.64
CA SER A 183 16.14 -8.25 3.23
C SER A 183 17.31 -8.52 4.18
#